data_AF-A0A382GKA8-F1
#
_entry.id   AF-A0A382GKA8-F1
#
_cell.length_a   1.000
_cell.length_b   1.000
_cell.length_c   1.000
_cell.angle_alpha   90.00
_cell.angle_beta   90.00
_cell.angle_gamma   90.00
#
_symmetry.space_group_name_H-M   'P 1'
#
loop_
_entity.id
_entity.type
_entity.pdbx_description
1 polymer ?
#
loop_
_entity_poly.entity_id
_entity_poly.type
_entity_poly.pdbx_seq_one_letter_code
_entity_poly.pdbx_strand_id
1 'polypeptide(L)' 'MAHKKGQGSTTNGRDSIGKRLGVKRYGGQVVKPGEILVRQRGTTFHPGENVGIGSDYT' A
#
# COMPACT_ATOMS: atom_id res chain seq x y z
N MET A 1 16.59 20.60 46.63
CA MET A 1 17.05 20.24 45.27
C MET A 1 15.84 19.84 44.45
N ALA A 2 15.34 20.71 43.58
CA ALA A 2 14.19 20.44 42.74
C ALA A 2 14.48 20.94 41.33
N HIS A 3 15.14 20.11 40.54
CA HIS A 3 15.12 20.27 39.09
C HIS A 3 14.43 19.04 38.53
N LYS A 4 13.20 19.30 38.08
CA LYS A 4 12.25 18.39 37.45
C LYS A 4 12.99 17.60 36.38
N LYS A 5 12.97 16.27 36.47
CA LYS A 5 13.45 15.36 35.42
C LYS A 5 12.70 15.76 34.14
N GLY A 6 13.41 16.34 33.18
CA GLY A 6 12.85 16.83 31.93
C GLY A 6 12.05 15.71 31.27
N GLN A 7 10.73 15.83 31.32
CA GLN A 7 9.82 14.89 30.69
C GLN A 7 9.87 15.21 29.20
N GLY A 8 10.64 14.43 28.43
CA GLY A 8 10.68 14.56 26.98
C GLY A 8 9.29 14.26 26.43
N SER A 9 8.63 15.28 25.88
CA SER A 9 7.38 15.09 25.13
C SER A 9 7.69 14.36 23.83
N THR A 10 7.03 13.23 23.57
CA THR A 10 7.11 12.56 22.28
C THR A 10 6.40 13.40 21.22
N THR A 11 7.16 14.03 20.33
CA THR A 11 6.64 14.92 19.27
C THR A 11 6.22 14.17 17.99
N ASN A 12 6.52 12.87 17.91
CA ASN A 12 6.31 12.05 16.71
C ASN A 12 5.40 10.85 17.02
N GLY A 13 4.09 11.04 16.87
CA GLY A 13 3.06 10.00 17.08
C GLY A 13 2.05 9.88 15.93
N ARG A 14 2.40 10.37 14.74
CA ARG A 14 1.51 10.33 13.57
C ARG A 14 1.87 9.15 12.69
N ASP A 15 0.88 8.31 12.41
CA ASP A 15 0.96 7.26 11.41
C ASP A 15 -0.28 7.27 10.53
N SER A 16 -0.15 6.75 9.33
CA SER A 16 -1.24 6.62 8.37
C SER A 16 -1.78 5.20 8.34
N ILE A 17 -3.09 5.04 8.13
CA ILE A 17 -3.69 3.72 8.04
C ILE A 17 -3.13 2.97 6.83
N GLY A 18 -2.76 1.71 7.03
CA GLY A 18 -2.31 0.80 5.97
C GLY A 18 -3.31 0.71 4.82
N LYS A 19 -2.82 0.95 3.60
CA LYS A 19 -3.65 1.03 2.38
C LYS A 19 -3.93 -0.32 1.71
N ARG A 20 -3.42 -1.42 2.29
CA ARG A 20 -3.59 -2.80 1.77
C ARG A 20 -3.17 -2.93 0.30
N LEU A 21 -2.05 -2.29 -0.05
CA LEU A 21 -1.41 -2.44 -1.36
C LEU A 21 -0.88 -3.87 -1.55
N GLY A 22 -0.36 -4.16 -2.74
CA GLY A 22 0.26 -5.43 -3.10
C GLY A 22 -0.61 -6.30 -4.02
N VAL A 23 -0.05 -7.45 -4.36
CA VAL A 23 -0.63 -8.46 -5.24
C VAL A 23 -1.89 -9.05 -4.62
N LYS A 24 -2.93 -9.23 -5.44
CA LYS A 24 -4.24 -9.81 -5.09
C LYS A 24 -4.45 -11.18 -5.71
N ARG A 25 -3.82 -11.42 -6.85
CA ARG A 25 -3.82 -12.69 -7.57
C ARG A 25 -2.40 -13.06 -7.98
N TYR A 26 -2.02 -14.30 -7.71
CA TYR A 26 -0.72 -14.86 -8.06
C TYR A 26 -0.83 -15.74 -9.31
N GLY A 27 0.31 -16.09 -9.90
CA GLY A 27 0.37 -16.95 -11.08
C GLY A 27 -0.32 -18.30 -10.85
N GLY A 28 -1.05 -18.77 -11.87
CA GLY A 28 -1.78 -20.04 -11.83
C GLY A 28 -3.17 -19.97 -11.19
N GLN A 29 -3.60 -18.81 -10.69
CA GLN A 29 -4.95 -18.62 -10.19
C GLN A 29 -5.92 -18.28 -11.32
N VAL A 30 -7.09 -18.91 -11.32
CA VAL A 30 -8.18 -18.58 -12.24
C VAL A 30 -8.79 -17.24 -11.82
N VAL A 31 -8.92 -16.30 -12.76
CA VAL A 31 -9.50 -14.97 -12.54
C VAL A 31 -10.64 -14.71 -13.52
N LYS A 32 -11.65 -13.98 -13.07
CA LYS A 32 -12.73 -13.50 -13.94
C LYS A 32 -12.36 -12.17 -14.59
N PRO A 33 -12.95 -11.82 -15.75
CA PRO A 33 -12.79 -10.50 -16.33
C PRO A 33 -13.17 -9.40 -15.33
N GLY A 34 -12.32 -8.38 -15.19
CA GLY A 34 -12.51 -7.28 -14.25
C GLY A 34 -12.03 -7.54 -12.82
N GLU A 35 -11.51 -8.73 -12.50
CA GLU A 35 -10.83 -8.94 -11.21
C GLU A 35 -9.52 -8.15 -11.11
N ILE A 36 -9.25 -7.61 -9.91
CA ILE A 36 -8.02 -6.87 -9.63
C ILE A 36 -6.87 -7.86 -9.39
N LEU A 37 -5.75 -7.66 -10.10
CA LEU A 37 -4.55 -8.47 -9.95
C LEU A 37 -3.55 -7.86 -8.95
N VAL A 38 -3.35 -6.55 -8.98
CA VAL A 38 -2.40 -5.83 -8.12
C VAL A 38 -3.01 -4.50 -7.69
N ARG A 39 -2.76 -4.05 -6.45
CA ARG A 39 -2.94 -2.63 -6.06
C ARG A 39 -1.59 -2.02 -5.74
N GLN A 40 -1.21 -0.97 -6.45
CA GLN A 40 0.11 -0.36 -6.31
C GLN A 40 0.04 1.16 -6.28
N ARG A 41 1.19 1.81 -6.08
CA ARG A 41 1.36 3.26 -6.22
C ARG A 41 2.49 3.47 -7.20
N GLY A 42 2.18 4.04 -8.36
CA GLY A 42 3.03 3.95 -9.54
C GLY A 42 3.02 2.55 -10.16
N THR A 43 3.73 2.37 -11.26
CA THR A 43 3.81 1.12 -12.01
C THR A 43 5.04 0.31 -11.61
N THR A 44 4.96 -0.42 -10.50
CA THR A 44 5.98 -1.46 -10.18
C THR A 44 5.79 -2.67 -11.10
N PHE A 45 4.54 -3.04 -11.34
CA PHE A 45 4.15 -4.03 -12.33
C PHE A 45 3.47 -3.31 -13.49
N HIS A 46 3.97 -3.54 -14.71
CA HIS A 46 3.36 -3.03 -15.93
C HIS A 46 2.29 -4.01 -16.43
N PRO A 47 1.15 -3.52 -16.95
CA PRO A 47 0.12 -4.39 -17.50
C PRO A 47 0.68 -5.18 -18.69
N GLY A 48 0.38 -6.48 -18.69
CA GLY A 48 0.69 -7.38 -19.82
C GLY A 48 -0.50 -7.51 -20.77
N GLU A 49 -0.46 -8.55 -21.60
CA GLU A 49 -1.56 -8.86 -22.50
C GLU A 49 -2.87 -9.14 -21.73
N ASN A 50 -4.00 -8.60 -22.22
CA ASN A 50 -5.34 -8.76 -21.64
C ASN A 50 -5.52 -8.21 -20.21
N VAL A 51 -4.62 -7.33 -19.76
CA VAL A 51 -4.71 -6.64 -18.46
C VAL A 51 -4.75 -5.13 -18.68
N GLY A 52 -5.71 -4.44 -18.05
CA GLY A 52 -5.79 -2.99 -18.05
C GLY A 52 -5.05 -2.36 -16.87
N ILE A 53 -4.81 -1.05 -16.94
CA ILE A 53 -4.31 -0.26 -15.81
C ILE A 53 -5.26 0.91 -15.50
N GLY A 54 -5.62 1.05 -14.23
CA GLY A 54 -6.47 2.13 -13.74
C GLY A 54 -5.70 3.44 -13.52
N SER A 55 -6.43 4.54 -13.28
CA SER A 55 -5.84 5.85 -12.95
C SER A 55 -5.04 5.86 -11.64
N ASP A 56 -5.33 4.91 -10.74
CA ASP A 56 -4.62 4.73 -9.47
C ASP A 56 -3.53 3.65 -9.54
N TYR A 57 -3.15 3.25 -10.77
CA TYR A 57 -2.15 2.24 -11.10
C TYR A 57 -2.52 0.80 -10.72
N THR A 58 -3.77 0.55 -10.37
CA THR A 58 -4.32 -0.81 -10.19
C THR A 58 -4.25 -1.60 -11.49
#